data_AF-A0A9E5YJD8-F1
#
_entry.id   AF-A0A9E5YJD8-F1
#
_cell.length_a   1.000
_cell.length_b   1.000
_cell.length_c   1.000
_cell.angle_alpha   90.00
_cell.angle_beta   90.00
_cell.angle_gamma   90.00
#
_symmetry.space_group_name_H-M   'P 1'
#
loop_
_entity.id
_entity.type
_entity.pdbx_description
1 polymer ?
#
loop_
_entity_poly.entity_id
_entity_poly.type
_entity_poly.pdbx_seq_one_letter_code
_entity_poly.pdbx_strand_id
1 'polypeptide(L)'
;MKESENPSIVVAEIALKYFEASREEEGKEADKQYDEVFKLVRDHLFQKHPLPSIAGRRADSLKVLKAIEKKLPETKDYCRDLAQTIKRYDGINEGDLKSIAQLSLKNLDNAFERLREIVPQHQIDSINKRASQLEGEYETIVLSEDIRL
;
A
#
# COMPACT_ATOMS: atom_id res chain seq x y z
N MET A 1 -24.80 17.95 23.93
CA MET A 1 -23.87 18.16 22.79
C MET A 1 -22.50 18.53 23.34
N LYS A 2 -21.63 17.52 23.43
CA LYS A 2 -20.19 17.53 23.76
C LYS A 2 -19.71 16.18 23.22
N GLU A 3 -18.61 16.00 22.51
CA GLU A 3 -17.46 16.80 22.11
C GLU A 3 -17.03 16.22 20.75
N SER A 4 -16.33 17.03 19.95
CA SER A 4 -15.61 16.60 18.76
C SER A 4 -14.52 15.58 19.12
N GLU A 5 -14.84 14.29 19.09
CA GLU A 5 -13.85 13.22 19.19
C GLU A 5 -13.41 12.83 17.78
N ASN A 6 -12.11 13.02 17.50
CA ASN A 6 -11.49 12.45 16.32
C ASN A 6 -11.72 10.93 16.32
N PRO A 7 -12.03 10.32 15.16
CA PRO A 7 -12.21 8.87 15.08
C PRO A 7 -10.96 8.15 15.61
N SER A 8 -11.18 7.10 16.41
CA SER A 8 -10.12 6.33 17.04
C SER A 8 -10.18 4.87 16.62
N ILE A 9 -9.02 4.24 16.44
CA ILE A 9 -8.91 2.83 16.09
C ILE A 9 -9.21 2.01 17.35
N VAL A 10 -10.22 1.14 17.29
CA VAL A 10 -10.62 0.24 18.38
C VAL A 10 -10.37 -1.23 17.99
N VAL A 11 -10.25 -2.10 18.99
CA VAL A 11 -10.13 -3.56 18.79
C VAL A 11 -11.49 -4.17 18.38
N ALA A 12 -11.44 -5.30 17.68
CA ALA A 12 -12.61 -5.92 17.06
C ALA A 12 -13.73 -6.28 18.06
N GLU A 13 -13.37 -6.68 19.28
CA GLU A 13 -14.32 -7.03 20.34
C GLU A 13 -15.16 -5.82 20.80
N ILE A 14 -14.59 -4.62 20.71
CA ILE A 14 -15.30 -3.37 21.01
C ILE A 14 -16.20 -3.03 19.82
N ALA A 15 -15.67 -3.15 18.59
CA ALA A 15 -16.40 -2.86 17.36
C ALA A 15 -17.68 -3.73 17.22
N LEU A 16 -17.59 -5.02 17.52
CA LEU A 16 -18.70 -5.98 17.39
C LEU A 16 -19.93 -5.63 18.24
N LYS A 17 -19.74 -4.95 19.37
CA LYS A 17 -20.86 -4.51 20.23
C LYS A 17 -21.73 -3.45 19.58
N TYR A 18 -21.19 -2.69 18.61
CA TYR A 18 -21.96 -1.71 17.85
C TYR A 18 -22.86 -2.34 16.77
N PHE A 19 -22.67 -3.63 16.48
CA PHE A 19 -23.50 -4.41 15.55
C PHE A 19 -24.53 -5.29 16.26
N GLU A 20 -24.55 -5.28 17.60
CA GLU A 20 -25.55 -6.01 18.39
C GLU A 20 -26.90 -5.30 18.28
N ALA A 21 -27.91 -6.02 17.81
CA ALA A 21 -29.28 -5.52 17.70
C ALA A 21 -30.23 -6.35 18.58
N SER A 22 -31.17 -5.68 19.25
CA SER A 22 -32.18 -6.39 20.05
C SER A 22 -33.32 -6.91 19.16
N ARG A 23 -34.10 -7.87 19.67
CA ARG A 23 -35.26 -8.40 18.93
C ARG A 23 -36.37 -7.38 18.74
N GLU A 24 -36.40 -6.36 19.59
CA GLU A 24 -37.35 -5.26 19.57
C GLU A 24 -36.83 -4.03 18.81
N GLU A 25 -35.60 -4.08 18.29
CA GLU A 25 -35.01 -2.97 17.56
C GLU A 25 -35.66 -2.83 16.17
N GLU A 26 -36.34 -1.71 15.94
CA GLU A 26 -36.91 -1.38 14.64
C GLU A 26 -35.89 -0.63 13.78
N GLY A 27 -35.72 -1.09 12.54
CA GLY A 27 -34.88 -0.43 11.56
C GLY A 27 -35.34 1.00 11.31
N LYS A 28 -34.40 1.95 11.37
CA LYS A 28 -34.63 3.36 11.02
C LYS A 28 -34.02 3.65 9.67
N GLU A 29 -34.72 4.40 8.84
CA GLU A 29 -34.12 4.96 7.63
C GLU A 29 -32.95 5.85 8.00
N ALA A 30 -31.94 5.85 7.13
CA ALA A 30 -30.79 6.74 7.24
C ALA A 30 -31.26 8.19 7.29
N ASP A 31 -30.86 8.93 8.32
CA ASP A 31 -31.12 10.36 8.40
C ASP A 31 -30.10 11.15 7.56
N LYS A 32 -30.31 12.46 7.40
CA LYS A 32 -29.38 13.31 6.63
C LYS A 32 -27.96 13.35 7.21
N GLN A 33 -27.78 12.97 8.48
CA GLN A 33 -26.46 12.88 9.11
C GLN A 33 -25.72 11.61 8.71
N TYR A 34 -26.43 10.53 8.40
CA TYR A 34 -25.84 9.28 7.92
C TYR A 34 -24.97 9.51 6.67
N ASP A 35 -25.46 10.27 5.68
CA ASP A 35 -24.70 10.55 4.46
C ASP A 35 -23.37 11.27 4.72
N GLU A 36 -23.35 12.18 5.69
CA GLU A 36 -22.14 12.93 6.06
C GLU A 36 -21.14 12.05 6.82
N VAL A 37 -21.62 11.23 7.75
CA VAL A 37 -20.80 10.28 8.51
C VAL A 37 -20.27 9.17 7.60
N PHE A 38 -21.10 8.66 6.70
CA PHE A 38 -20.71 7.65 5.72
C PHE A 38 -19.62 8.20 4.79
N LYS A 39 -19.78 9.41 4.24
CA LYS A 39 -18.73 10.07 3.45
C LYS A 39 -17.44 10.23 4.23
N LEU A 40 -17.51 10.63 5.51
CA LEU A 40 -16.33 10.79 6.35
C LEU A 40 -15.61 9.45 6.59
N VAL A 41 -16.35 8.40 6.94
CA VAL A 41 -15.80 7.05 7.18
C VAL A 41 -15.21 6.47 5.91
N ARG A 42 -15.93 6.59 4.79
CA ARG A 42 -15.47 6.21 3.45
C ARG A 42 -14.15 6.93 3.11
N ASP A 43 -14.14 8.25 3.19
CA ASP A 43 -12.98 9.06 2.81
C ASP A 43 -11.79 8.79 3.73
N HIS A 44 -12.02 8.45 5.00
CA HIS A 44 -10.96 8.10 5.94
C HIS A 44 -10.42 6.67 5.75
N LEU A 45 -11.29 5.68 5.55
CA LEU A 45 -10.90 4.29 5.22
C LEU A 45 -10.10 4.22 3.92
N PHE A 46 -10.45 5.06 2.94
CA PHE A 46 -9.79 5.11 1.63
C PHE A 46 -8.77 6.25 1.51
N GLN A 47 -8.44 6.91 2.62
CA GLN A 47 -7.45 7.97 2.61
C GLN A 47 -6.09 7.34 2.25
N LYS A 48 -5.53 7.73 1.10
CA LYS A 48 -4.19 7.28 0.71
C LYS A 48 -3.21 7.79 1.76
N HIS A 49 -2.74 6.90 2.63
CA HIS A 49 -1.69 7.26 3.57
C HIS A 49 -0.48 7.73 2.76
N PRO A 50 0.11 8.89 3.12
CA PRO A 50 1.26 9.39 2.40
C PRO A 50 2.35 8.33 2.45
N LEU A 51 2.82 7.93 1.26
CA LEU A 51 3.94 7.01 1.17
C LEU A 51 5.11 7.60 1.94
N PRO A 52 5.77 6.82 2.80
CA PRO A 52 6.90 7.32 3.57
C PRO A 52 7.94 7.91 2.61
N SER A 53 8.45 9.10 2.95
CA SER A 53 9.29 9.89 2.05
C SER A 53 10.47 9.09 1.49
N ILE A 54 10.83 9.33 0.22
CA ILE A 54 11.99 8.70 -0.41
C ILE A 54 13.27 9.31 0.19
N ALA A 55 13.72 8.72 1.30
CA ALA A 55 14.92 9.13 2.02
C ALA A 55 15.72 7.91 2.47
N GLY A 56 16.98 8.14 2.86
CA GLY A 56 17.89 7.10 3.34
C GLY A 56 18.04 5.94 2.35
N ARG A 57 17.80 4.72 2.85
CA ARG A 57 18.04 3.47 2.11
C ARG A 57 17.22 3.39 0.82
N ARG A 58 15.96 3.82 0.81
CA ARG A 58 15.15 3.84 -0.42
C ARG A 58 15.78 4.70 -1.52
N ALA A 59 16.27 5.89 -1.15
CA ALA A 59 16.92 6.78 -2.10
C ALA A 59 18.23 6.17 -2.64
N ASP A 60 19.01 5.51 -1.79
CA ASP A 60 20.28 4.91 -2.19
C ASP A 60 20.08 3.65 -3.04
N SER A 61 19.12 2.78 -2.70
CA SER A 61 18.73 1.65 -3.55
C SER A 61 18.29 2.12 -4.93
N LEU A 62 17.48 3.18 -5.02
CA LEU A 62 17.04 3.75 -6.30
C LEU A 62 18.20 4.30 -7.15
N LYS A 63 19.26 4.86 -6.53
CA LYS A 63 20.46 5.29 -7.26
C LYS A 63 21.21 4.10 -7.84
N VAL A 64 21.35 3.01 -7.08
CA VAL A 64 21.97 1.76 -7.53
C VAL A 64 21.21 1.19 -8.73
N LEU A 65 19.89 1.07 -8.62
CA LEU A 65 19.04 0.58 -9.73
C LEU A 65 19.19 1.43 -10.99
N LYS A 66 19.21 2.76 -10.85
CA LYS A 66 19.40 3.68 -11.97
C LYS A 66 20.79 3.55 -12.60
N ALA A 67 21.82 3.27 -11.80
CA ALA A 67 23.17 3.07 -12.30
C ALA A 67 23.31 1.76 -13.09
N ILE A 68 22.63 0.69 -12.64
CA ILE A 68 22.56 -0.60 -13.34
C ILE A 68 21.76 -0.43 -14.65
N GLU A 69 20.54 0.14 -14.60
CA GLU A 69 19.69 0.41 -15.78
C GLU A 69 20.45 1.19 -16.86
N LYS A 70 21.23 2.22 -16.47
CA LYS A 70 21.93 3.07 -17.43
C LYS A 70 23.07 2.34 -18.15
N LYS A 71 23.69 1.35 -17.50
CA LYS A 71 24.88 0.67 -18.02
C LYS A 71 24.58 -0.70 -18.63
N LEU A 72 23.49 -1.36 -18.21
CA LEU A 72 23.00 -2.63 -18.73
C LEU A 72 21.55 -2.43 -19.23
N PRO A 73 21.34 -2.06 -20.51
CA PRO A 73 20.01 -1.80 -21.06
C PRO A 73 19.07 -3.01 -21.00
N GLU A 74 19.62 -4.23 -21.01
CA GLU A 74 18.89 -5.50 -20.92
C GLU A 74 18.24 -5.74 -19.56
N THR A 75 18.72 -5.08 -18.50
CA THR A 75 18.16 -5.22 -17.14
C THR A 75 17.08 -4.19 -16.84
N LYS A 76 16.74 -3.35 -17.82
CA LYS A 76 15.92 -2.15 -17.66
C LYS A 76 14.53 -2.45 -17.13
N ASP A 77 13.86 -3.47 -17.64
CA ASP A 77 12.49 -3.80 -17.24
C ASP A 77 12.46 -4.21 -15.77
N TYR A 78 13.32 -5.15 -15.37
CA TYR A 78 13.50 -5.55 -13.97
C TYR A 78 13.79 -4.35 -13.05
N CYS A 79 14.77 -3.51 -13.42
CA CYS A 79 15.16 -2.37 -12.58
C CYS A 79 14.03 -1.34 -12.43
N ARG A 80 13.20 -1.17 -13.46
CA ARG A 80 12.05 -0.26 -13.43
C ARG A 80 10.93 -0.79 -12.56
N ASP A 81 10.62 -2.07 -12.68
CA ASP A 81 9.57 -2.71 -11.89
C ASP A 81 9.93 -2.64 -10.40
N LEU A 82 11.16 -3.03 -10.05
CA LEU A 82 11.64 -2.92 -8.67
C LEU A 82 11.66 -1.47 -8.16
N ALA A 83 12.07 -0.52 -9.01
CA ALA A 83 12.05 0.90 -8.63
C ALA A 83 10.63 1.43 -8.41
N GLN A 84 9.63 0.95 -9.17
CA GLN A 84 8.23 1.27 -8.91
C GLN A 84 7.77 0.68 -7.59
N THR A 85 8.11 -0.58 -7.31
CA THR A 85 7.74 -1.25 -6.07
C THR A 85 8.30 -0.53 -4.84
N ILE A 86 9.57 -0.11 -4.87
CA ILE A 86 10.21 0.66 -3.79
C ILE A 86 9.53 2.03 -3.59
N LYS A 87 9.08 2.66 -4.67
CA LYS A 87 8.44 3.99 -4.59
C LYS A 87 7.00 3.95 -4.13
N ARG A 88 6.24 2.93 -4.55
CA ARG A 88 4.77 2.95 -4.48
C ARG A 88 4.17 2.04 -3.42
N TYR A 89 4.83 0.93 -3.07
CA TYR A 89 4.16 -0.13 -2.32
C TYR A 89 4.80 -0.46 -0.98
N ASP A 90 5.93 0.18 -0.65
CA ASP A 90 6.75 -0.15 0.52
C ASP A 90 6.94 -1.67 0.72
N GLY A 91 6.95 -2.42 -0.39
CA GLY A 91 6.87 -3.88 -0.37
C GLY A 91 8.21 -4.56 -0.16
N ILE A 92 9.29 -3.79 -0.03
CA ILE A 92 10.66 -4.27 0.13
C ILE A 92 11.11 -3.95 1.55
N ASN A 93 11.57 -4.96 2.28
CA ASN A 93 11.99 -4.78 3.66
C ASN A 93 13.30 -3.96 3.74
N GLU A 94 13.55 -3.39 4.92
CA GLU A 94 14.73 -2.56 5.19
C GLU A 94 16.08 -3.29 5.02
N GLY A 95 16.12 -4.61 5.24
CA GLY A 95 17.32 -5.44 5.06
C GLY A 95 17.70 -5.60 3.59
N ASP A 96 16.70 -5.84 2.74
CA ASP A 96 16.86 -5.95 1.29
C ASP A 96 17.23 -4.60 0.70
N LEU A 97 16.57 -3.52 1.12
CA LEU A 97 16.92 -2.15 0.70
C LEU A 97 18.38 -1.82 1.05
N LYS A 98 18.83 -2.15 2.26
CA LYS A 98 20.23 -1.98 2.67
C LYS A 98 21.17 -2.81 1.79
N SER A 99 20.83 -4.06 1.52
CA SER A 99 21.64 -4.95 0.68
C SER A 99 21.78 -4.41 -0.75
N ILE A 100 20.67 -3.91 -1.33
CA ILE A 100 20.67 -3.26 -2.64
C ILE A 100 21.55 -2.00 -2.62
N ALA A 101 21.41 -1.14 -1.60
CA ALA A 101 22.17 0.10 -1.49
C ALA A 101 23.69 -0.12 -1.36
N GLN A 102 24.11 -1.29 -0.84
CA GLN A 102 25.51 -1.66 -0.63
C GLN A 102 26.11 -2.47 -1.80
N LEU A 103 25.37 -2.71 -2.89
CA LEU A 103 25.88 -3.44 -4.04
C LEU A 103 27.10 -2.75 -4.66
N SER A 104 28.14 -3.53 -4.91
CA SER A 104 29.36 -3.06 -5.57
C SER A 104 29.12 -2.89 -7.07
N LEU A 105 29.10 -1.65 -7.55
CA LEU A 105 28.97 -1.31 -8.97
C LEU A 105 30.27 -1.47 -9.78
N LYS A 106 31.31 -2.10 -9.20
CA LYS A 106 32.59 -2.35 -9.90
C LYS A 106 32.44 -3.40 -11.00
N ASN A 107 31.61 -4.42 -10.78
CA ASN A 107 31.24 -5.44 -11.77
C ASN A 107 29.72 -5.48 -11.85
N LEU A 108 29.17 -5.02 -12.97
CA LEU A 108 27.73 -4.79 -13.11
C LEU A 108 26.96 -6.08 -13.31
N ASP A 109 27.51 -7.04 -14.05
CA ASP A 109 26.89 -8.35 -14.23
C ASP A 109 26.74 -9.06 -12.89
N ASN A 110 27.80 -9.05 -12.07
CA ASN A 110 27.74 -9.60 -10.72
C ASN A 110 26.77 -8.82 -9.80
N ALA A 111 26.73 -7.49 -9.94
CA ALA A 111 25.80 -6.67 -9.16
C ALA A 111 24.34 -6.97 -9.53
N PHE A 112 24.06 -7.21 -10.81
CA PHE A 112 22.73 -7.57 -11.28
C PHE A 112 22.31 -8.98 -10.85
N GLU A 113 23.21 -9.96 -10.93
CA GLU A 113 22.92 -11.32 -10.43
C GLU A 113 22.63 -11.30 -8.92
N ARG A 114 23.45 -10.59 -8.13
CA ARG A 114 23.17 -10.40 -6.70
C ARG A 114 21.88 -9.65 -6.43
N LEU A 115 21.54 -8.66 -7.26
CA LEU A 115 20.28 -7.94 -7.14
C LEU A 115 19.08 -8.89 -7.31
N ARG A 116 19.15 -9.82 -8.27
CA ARG A 116 18.14 -10.85 -8.50
C ARG A 116 18.09 -11.90 -7.40
N GLU A 117 19.21 -12.16 -6.72
CA GLU A 117 19.24 -13.01 -5.53
C GLU A 117 18.57 -12.33 -4.33
N ILE A 118 18.80 -11.02 -4.12
CA ILE A 118 18.20 -10.25 -3.03
C ILE A 118 16.69 -10.09 -3.25
N VAL A 119 16.29 -9.69 -4.46
CA VAL A 119 14.88 -9.51 -4.81
C VAL A 119 14.56 -10.29 -6.10
N PRO A 120 14.09 -11.54 -5.98
CA PRO A 120 13.68 -12.31 -7.15
C PRO A 120 12.48 -11.68 -7.87
N GLN A 121 12.37 -11.89 -9.19
CA GLN A 121 11.26 -11.35 -10.00
C GLN A 121 9.88 -11.72 -9.44
N HIS A 122 9.69 -12.97 -9.00
CA HIS A 122 8.40 -13.44 -8.47
C HIS A 122 7.94 -12.64 -7.24
N GLN A 123 8.87 -12.08 -6.46
CA GLN A 123 8.56 -11.23 -5.31
C GLN A 123 7.99 -9.88 -5.77
N ILE A 124 8.60 -9.28 -6.80
CA ILE A 124 8.13 -8.04 -7.44
C ILE A 124 6.71 -8.26 -7.98
N ASP A 125 6.51 -9.35 -8.74
CA ASP A 125 5.21 -9.70 -9.32
C ASP A 125 4.15 -9.91 -8.23
N SER A 126 4.51 -10.57 -7.13
CA SER A 126 3.61 -10.80 -5.99
C SER A 126 3.23 -9.52 -5.25
N ILE A 127 4.12 -8.52 -5.19
CA ILE A 127 3.80 -7.22 -4.61
C ILE A 127 2.87 -6.45 -5.55
N ASN A 128 3.18 -6.41 -6.85
CA ASN A 128 2.37 -5.71 -7.84
C ASN A 128 0.96 -6.31 -7.95
N LYS A 129 0.83 -7.65 -7.90
CA LYS A 129 -0.47 -8.33 -7.92
C LYS A 129 -1.32 -8.01 -6.68
N ARG A 130 -0.70 -7.99 -5.49
CA ARG A 130 -1.43 -7.60 -4.26
C ARG A 130 -1.88 -6.15 -4.32
N ALA A 131 -1.03 -5.26 -4.83
CA ALA A 131 -1.38 -3.86 -4.98
C ALA A 131 -2.56 -3.65 -5.95
N SER A 132 -2.57 -4.36 -7.08
CA SER A 132 -3.68 -4.24 -8.05
C SER A 132 -4.98 -4.87 -7.55
N GLN A 133 -4.90 -5.96 -6.79
CA GLN A 133 -6.08 -6.58 -6.15
C GLN A 133 -6.72 -5.65 -5.14
N LEU A 134 -5.92 -5.01 -4.28
CA LEU A 134 -6.43 -4.03 -3.32
C LEU A 134 -7.12 -2.87 -4.05
N GLU A 135 -6.50 -2.29 -5.08
CA GLU A 135 -7.13 -1.24 -5.90
C GLU A 135 -8.48 -1.66 -6.51
N GLY A 136 -8.61 -2.89 -7.01
CA GLY A 136 -9.87 -3.38 -7.58
C GLY A 136 -10.94 -3.74 -6.54
N GLU A 137 -10.56 -4.25 -5.37
CA GLU A 137 -11.48 -4.52 -4.26
C GLU A 137 -12.04 -3.20 -3.70
N TYR A 138 -11.23 -2.15 -3.63
CA TYR A 138 -11.69 -0.81 -3.24
C TYR A 138 -12.79 -0.26 -4.15
N GLU A 139 -12.62 -0.39 -5.47
CA GLU A 139 -13.63 0.05 -6.45
C GLU A 139 -14.94 -0.74 -6.31
N THR A 140 -14.84 -2.05 -6.05
CA THR A 140 -16.01 -2.93 -5.93
C THR A 140 -16.83 -2.64 -4.67
N ILE A 141 -16.19 -2.40 -3.52
CA ILE A 141 -16.89 -2.09 -2.27
C ILE A 141 -17.69 -0.78 -2.43
N VAL A 142 -17.06 0.28 -2.92
CA VAL A 142 -17.70 1.59 -3.11
C VAL A 142 -18.90 1.49 -4.06
N LEU A 143 -18.75 0.81 -5.19
CA LEU A 143 -19.86 0.59 -6.14
C LEU A 143 -21.02 -0.21 -5.51
N SER A 144 -20.72 -1.19 -4.67
CA SER A 144 -21.75 -2.02 -4.04
C SER A 144 -22.56 -1.28 -2.97
N GLU A 145 -21.99 -0.24 -2.37
CA GLU A 145 -22.68 0.64 -1.41
C GLU A 145 -23.54 1.68 -2.13
N ASP A 146 -23.03 2.31 -3.20
CA ASP A 146 -23.77 3.31 -3.99
C ASP A 146 -25.01 2.71 -4.70
N ILE A 147 -24.99 1.42 -5.07
CA ILE A 147 -26.14 0.74 -5.72
C ILE A 147 -27.28 0.42 -4.72
N ARG A 148 -27.01 0.48 -3.39
CA ARG A 148 -28.02 0.21 -2.35
C ARG A 148 -28.74 1.47 -1.84
N LEU A 149 -28.30 2.66 -2.26
CA LEU A 149 -28.97 3.95 -2.04
C LEU A 149 -29.85 4.30 -3.24
#